data_AF-A0A3M2VTS4-F1
#
_entry.id   AF-A0A3M2VTS4-F1
#
_cell.length_a   1.000
_cell.length_b   1.000
_cell.length_c   1.000
_cell.angle_alpha   90.00
_cell.angle_beta   90.00
_cell.angle_gamma   90.00
#
_symmetry.space_group_name_H-M   'P 1'
#
loop_
_entity.id
_entity.type
_entity.pdbx_description
1 polymer ?
#
loop_
_entity_poly.entity_id
_entity_poly.type
_entity_poly.pdbx_seq_one_letter_code
_entity_poly.pdbx_strand_id
1 'polypeptide(L)'
;ATIIVLISATRVPPFLSILVGTFIAGIGAGLPAESVAKAFSKGAGAILGEAGIIIALGSMLGALMAESGAADRIASTLLKLGKGRVLPWIMALVAMVIGLPLFFEVGLVLMVPIIFVMARQSGQPLLKIAIPALAGMTT
;
A
#
# COMPACT_ATOMS: atom_id res chain seq x y z
N ALA A 1 -2.89 -24.21 6.81
CA ALA A 1 -4.16 -23.93 7.51
C ALA A 1 -4.01 -22.83 8.57
N THR A 2 -3.01 -22.93 9.45
CA THR A 2 -2.81 -22.01 10.58
C THR A 2 -2.78 -20.52 10.20
N ILE A 3 -2.03 -20.13 9.16
CA ILE A 3 -1.94 -18.74 8.69
C ILE A 3 -3.32 -18.20 8.26
N ILE A 4 -4.08 -18.99 7.49
CA ILE A 4 -5.39 -18.59 6.97
C ILE A 4 -6.38 -18.39 8.13
N VAL A 5 -6.35 -19.27 9.13
CA VAL A 5 -7.19 -19.14 10.32
C VAL A 5 -6.81 -17.90 11.14
N LEU A 6 -5.51 -17.63 11.32
CA LEU A 6 -5.07 -16.46 12.08
C LEU A 6 -5.50 -15.12 11.43
N ILE A 7 -5.44 -15.05 10.11
CA ILE A 7 -5.83 -13.85 9.36
C ILE A 7 -7.36 -13.73 9.32
N SER A 8 -8.07 -14.80 8.98
CA SER A 8 -9.51 -14.75 8.70
C SER A 8 -10.38 -14.77 9.97
N ALA A 9 -10.01 -15.56 10.98
CA ALA A 9 -10.83 -15.73 12.19
C ALA A 9 -10.41 -14.78 13.32
N THR A 10 -9.11 -14.64 13.57
CA THR A 10 -8.61 -13.82 14.70
C THR A 10 -8.19 -12.40 14.30
N ARG A 11 -8.27 -12.06 13.00
CA ARG A 11 -7.86 -10.75 12.43
C ARG A 11 -6.46 -10.31 12.86
N VAL A 12 -5.54 -11.25 13.02
CA VAL A 12 -4.16 -10.95 13.37
C VAL A 12 -3.45 -10.41 12.12
N PRO A 13 -2.58 -9.39 12.25
CA PRO A 13 -1.82 -8.87 11.10
C PRO A 13 -1.09 -9.99 10.34
N PRO A 14 -1.00 -9.91 8.99
CA PRO A 14 -0.38 -10.95 8.17
C PRO A 14 1.05 -11.29 8.60
N PHE A 15 1.84 -10.29 8.98
CA PHE A 15 3.20 -10.47 9.46
C PHE A 15 3.29 -11.42 10.66
N LEU A 16 2.50 -11.15 11.71
CA LEU A 16 2.42 -12.00 12.90
C LEU A 16 1.88 -13.39 12.56
N SER A 17 0.89 -13.46 11.68
CA SER A 17 0.29 -14.72 11.24
C SER A 17 1.31 -15.61 10.52
N ILE A 18 2.15 -15.03 9.67
CA ILE A 18 3.25 -15.74 8.98
C ILE A 18 4.30 -16.18 9.98
N LEU A 19 4.75 -15.31 10.90
CA LEU A 19 5.74 -15.65 11.93
C LEU A 19 5.28 -16.87 12.74
N VAL A 20 4.08 -16.80 13.32
CA VAL A 20 3.50 -17.89 14.14
C VAL A 20 3.28 -19.15 13.29
N GLY A 21 2.76 -18.98 12.07
CA GLY A 21 2.56 -20.10 11.14
C GLY A 21 3.86 -20.82 10.76
N THR A 22 4.96 -20.08 10.61
CA THR A 22 6.28 -20.66 10.28
C THR A 22 6.84 -21.44 11.47
N PHE A 23 6.69 -20.93 12.69
CA PHE A 23 7.07 -21.65 13.90
C PHE A 23 6.27 -22.93 14.11
N ILE A 24 4.95 -22.87 13.93
CA ILE A 24 4.07 -24.04 14.07
C ILE A 24 4.39 -25.09 12.99
N ALA A 25 4.60 -24.67 11.75
CA ALA A 25 5.00 -25.57 10.67
C ALA A 25 6.39 -26.17 10.91
N GLY A 26 7.35 -25.38 11.38
CA GLY A 26 8.72 -25.84 11.66
C GLY A 26 8.79 -26.85 12.81
N ILE A 27 8.08 -26.59 13.91
CA ILE A 27 7.96 -27.53 15.03
C ILE A 27 7.18 -28.79 14.58
N GLY A 28 6.10 -28.63 13.82
CA GLY A 28 5.33 -29.76 13.26
C GLY A 28 6.15 -30.65 12.31
N ALA A 29 7.19 -30.11 11.67
CA ALA A 29 8.14 -30.84 10.85
C ALA A 29 9.35 -31.39 11.63
N GLY A 30 9.38 -31.23 12.96
CA GLY A 30 10.44 -31.75 13.83
C GLY A 30 11.74 -30.93 13.83
N LEU A 31 11.72 -29.70 13.31
CA LEU A 31 12.91 -28.84 13.31
C LEU A 31 13.13 -28.18 14.69
N PRO A 32 14.39 -28.05 15.15
CA PRO A 32 14.72 -27.23 16.32
C PRO A 32 14.23 -25.78 16.15
N ALA A 33 13.72 -25.17 17.22
CA ALA A 33 13.20 -23.80 17.16
C ALA A 33 14.24 -22.79 16.62
N GLU A 34 15.51 -23.01 16.92
CA GLU A 34 16.63 -22.18 16.44
C GLU A 34 16.83 -22.27 14.91
N SER A 35 16.66 -23.46 14.31
CA SER A 35 16.80 -23.60 12.86
C SER A 35 15.61 -22.98 12.11
N VAL A 36 14.41 -23.04 12.70
CA VAL A 36 13.22 -22.36 12.18
C VAL A 36 13.40 -20.84 12.21
N ALA A 37 13.87 -20.30 13.33
CA ALA A 37 14.17 -18.87 13.46
C ALA A 37 15.22 -18.42 12.44
N LYS A 38 16.27 -19.23 12.23
CA LYS A 38 17.33 -18.95 11.25
C LYS A 38 16.82 -18.99 9.81
N ALA A 39 15.96 -19.96 9.48
CA ALA A 39 15.35 -20.06 8.16
C ALA A 39 14.39 -18.88 7.88
N PHE A 40 13.57 -18.50 8.86
CA PHE A 40 12.70 -17.33 8.77
C PHE A 40 13.51 -16.05 8.58
N SER A 41 14.52 -15.81 9.41
CA SER A 41 15.39 -14.63 9.33
C SER A 41 16.13 -14.56 8.00
N LYS A 42 16.62 -15.70 7.48
CA LYS A 42 17.26 -15.77 6.16
C LYS A 42 16.29 -15.43 5.03
N GLY A 43 15.08 -15.98 5.05
CA GLY A 43 14.06 -15.71 4.03
C GLY A 43 13.59 -14.25 4.05
N ALA A 44 13.23 -13.74 5.24
CA ALA A 44 12.85 -12.35 5.42
C ALA A 44 14.00 -11.39 5.06
N GLY A 45 15.23 -11.71 5.48
CA GLY A 45 16.42 -10.92 5.20
C GLY A 45 16.80 -10.89 3.72
N ALA A 46 16.53 -11.96 2.95
CA ALA A 46 16.75 -11.94 1.50
C ALA A 46 15.79 -10.97 0.80
N ILE A 47 14.49 -11.01 1.15
CA ILE A 47 13.49 -10.10 0.59
C ILE A 47 13.78 -8.65 0.99
N LEU A 48 14.11 -8.41 2.27
CA LEU A 48 14.49 -7.09 2.77
C LEU A 48 15.84 -6.64 2.18
N GLY A 49 16.76 -7.54 1.87
CA GLY A 49 18.03 -7.19 1.22
C GLY A 49 17.81 -6.73 -0.22
N GLU A 50 16.92 -7.41 -0.95
CA GLU A 50 16.62 -7.10 -2.35
C GLU A 50 15.78 -5.82 -2.49
N ALA A 51 14.71 -5.69 -1.72
CA ALA A 51 13.76 -4.58 -1.87
C ALA A 51 13.90 -3.51 -0.77
N GLY A 52 14.53 -3.79 0.36
CA GLY A 52 14.43 -2.96 1.57
C GLY A 52 14.97 -1.54 1.44
N ILE A 53 16.04 -1.31 0.67
CA ILE A 53 16.55 0.05 0.42
C ILE A 53 15.57 0.85 -0.44
N ILE A 54 15.06 0.24 -1.52
CA ILE A 54 14.06 0.87 -2.40
C ILE A 54 12.81 1.20 -1.59
N ILE A 55 12.40 0.27 -0.73
CA ILE A 55 11.26 0.40 0.17
C ILE A 55 11.47 1.55 1.16
N ALA A 56 12.62 1.58 1.85
CA ALA A 56 12.93 2.60 2.84
C ALA A 56 12.98 4.00 2.20
N LEU A 57 13.70 4.15 1.10
CA LEU A 57 13.79 5.42 0.37
C LEU A 57 12.44 5.86 -0.19
N GLY A 58 11.66 4.94 -0.76
CA GLY A 58 10.29 5.20 -1.24
C GLY A 58 9.37 5.68 -0.11
N SER A 59 9.42 5.02 1.06
CA SER A 59 8.64 5.44 2.23
C SER A 59 9.04 6.82 2.75
N MET A 60 10.34 7.15 2.77
CA MET A 60 10.82 8.47 3.19
C MET A 60 10.37 9.55 2.20
N LEU A 61 10.52 9.32 0.89
CA LEU A 61 10.07 10.26 -0.14
C LEU A 61 8.54 10.44 -0.11
N GLY A 62 7.79 9.35 0.05
CA GLY A 62 6.34 9.37 0.18
C GLY A 62 5.87 10.17 1.41
N ALA A 63 6.51 9.96 2.56
CA ALA A 63 6.22 10.71 3.79
C ALA A 63 6.52 12.20 3.62
N LEU A 64 7.65 12.55 3.02
CA LEU A 64 8.01 13.94 2.73
C LEU A 64 7.03 14.59 1.74
N MET A 65 6.58 13.88 0.70
CA MET A 65 5.57 14.39 -0.24
C MET A 65 4.21 14.62 0.41
N ALA A 66 3.84 13.76 1.36
CA ALA A 66 2.60 13.87 2.11
C ALA A 66 2.66 15.04 3.12
N GLU A 67 3.71 15.14 3.93
CA GLU A 67 3.87 16.22 4.92
C GLU A 67 4.08 17.60 4.28
N SER A 68 4.78 17.68 3.14
CA SER A 68 5.00 18.94 2.44
C SER A 68 3.77 19.48 1.70
N GLY A 69 2.69 18.70 1.58
CA GLY A 69 1.53 19.04 0.76
C GLY A 69 1.84 19.08 -0.75
N ALA A 70 3.01 18.56 -1.18
CA ALA A 70 3.36 18.47 -2.58
C ALA A 70 2.36 17.59 -3.36
N ALA A 71 1.90 16.49 -2.74
CA ALA A 71 0.86 15.63 -3.29
C ALA A 71 -0.45 16.39 -3.57
N ASP A 72 -0.91 17.21 -2.61
CA ASP A 72 -2.12 18.04 -2.77
C ASP A 72 -1.95 19.12 -3.84
N ARG A 73 -0.75 19.70 -3.94
CA ARG A 73 -0.42 20.70 -4.98
C ARG A 73 -0.43 20.08 -6.38
N ILE A 74 0.15 18.89 -6.54
CA ILE A 74 0.17 18.15 -7.81
C ILE A 74 -1.25 17.78 -8.23
N ALA A 75 -2.02 17.20 -7.31
CA ALA A 75 -3.42 16.85 -7.55
C ALA A 75 -4.22 18.08 -8.00
N SER A 76 -4.24 19.15 -7.19
CA SER A 76 -5.01 20.36 -7.48
C SER A 76 -4.61 21.06 -8.79
N THR A 77 -3.35 20.94 -9.22
CA THR A 77 -2.88 21.51 -10.49
C THR A 77 -3.34 20.68 -11.69
N LEU A 78 -3.22 19.36 -11.61
CA LEU A 78 -3.70 18.44 -12.67
C LEU A 78 -5.23 18.50 -12.82
N LEU A 79 -5.93 18.73 -11.72
CA LEU A 79 -7.38 18.89 -11.71
C LEU A 79 -7.86 20.20 -12.34
N LYS A 80 -7.04 21.26 -12.33
CA LYS A 80 -7.35 22.50 -13.09
C LYS A 80 -7.27 22.27 -14.60
N LEU A 81 -6.43 21.34 -15.04
CA LEU A 81 -6.28 20.95 -16.44
C LEU A 81 -7.40 19.98 -16.89
N GLY A 82 -7.97 19.20 -15.97
CA GLY A 82 -9.04 18.26 -16.23
C GLY A 82 -10.44 18.81 -16.01
N LYS A 83 -11.19 19.12 -17.08
CA LYS A 83 -12.63 19.39 -16.99
C LYS A 83 -13.45 18.31 -17.68
N GLY A 84 -14.55 17.88 -17.05
CA GLY A 84 -15.54 16.98 -17.65
C GLY A 84 -15.13 15.51 -17.67
N ARG A 85 -15.21 14.87 -18.86
CA ARG A 85 -15.13 13.41 -19.05
C ARG A 85 -13.72 12.81 -18.86
N VAL A 86 -12.68 13.64 -18.86
CA VAL A 86 -11.27 13.26 -18.65
C VAL A 86 -10.84 13.27 -17.17
N LEU A 87 -11.69 13.80 -16.27
CA LEU A 87 -11.38 13.89 -14.83
C LEU A 87 -11.04 12.53 -14.18
N PRO A 88 -11.77 11.42 -14.45
CA PRO A 88 -11.43 10.11 -13.88
C PRO A 88 -10.07 9.59 -14.35
N TRP A 89 -9.69 9.88 -15.60
CA TRP A 89 -8.40 9.47 -16.17
C TRP A 89 -7.23 10.27 -15.58
N ILE A 90 -7.43 11.56 -15.31
CA ILE A 90 -6.43 12.39 -14.63
C ILE A 90 -6.25 11.92 -13.18
N MET A 91 -7.33 11.54 -12.50
CA MET A 91 -7.26 10.95 -11.16
C MET A 91 -6.52 9.61 -11.15
N ALA A 92 -6.72 8.76 -12.16
CA ALA A 92 -5.95 7.52 -12.31
C ALA A 92 -4.44 7.80 -12.49
N LEU A 93 -4.08 8.82 -13.29
CA LEU A 93 -2.68 9.20 -13.51
C LEU A 93 -2.04 9.80 -12.25
N VAL A 94 -2.76 10.64 -11.51
CA VAL A 94 -2.33 11.16 -10.20
C VAL A 94 -2.09 10.01 -9.21
N ALA A 95 -3.04 9.09 -9.13
CA ALA A 95 -2.95 7.94 -8.23
C ALA A 95 -1.82 6.98 -8.63
N MET A 96 -1.53 6.83 -9.92
CA MET A 96 -0.39 6.06 -10.42
C MET A 96 0.96 6.69 -10.04
N VAL A 97 1.12 8.01 -10.22
CA VAL A 97 2.37 8.71 -9.91
C VAL A 97 2.61 8.76 -8.39
N ILE A 98 1.56 8.95 -7.60
CA ILE A 98 1.65 9.03 -6.14
C ILE A 98 1.66 7.63 -5.49
N GLY A 99 1.09 6.60 -6.12
CA GLY A 99 1.06 5.22 -5.61
C GLY A 99 2.36 4.43 -5.83
N LEU A 100 3.19 4.81 -6.80
CA LEU A 100 4.47 4.13 -7.07
C LEU A 100 5.48 4.25 -5.90
N PRO A 101 5.68 5.42 -5.26
CA PRO A 101 6.62 5.59 -4.15
C PRO A 101 5.99 5.30 -2.78
N LEU A 102 4.70 5.58 -2.61
CA LEU A 102 3.94 5.29 -1.40
C LEU A 102 3.43 3.87 -1.52
N PHE A 103 4.02 2.92 -0.78
CA PHE A 103 3.47 1.56 -0.62
C PHE A 103 1.97 1.54 -0.81
N PHE A 104 1.46 0.61 -1.62
CA PHE A 104 0.04 0.50 -1.95
C PHE A 104 -0.89 0.79 -0.75
N GLU A 105 -0.57 0.26 0.43
CA GLU A 105 -1.31 0.47 1.67
C GLU A 105 -1.27 1.91 2.21
N VAL A 106 -0.11 2.59 2.16
CA VAL A 106 0.07 3.99 2.61
C VAL A 106 -0.44 4.98 1.56
N GLY A 107 -0.19 4.71 0.28
CA GLY A 107 -0.67 5.54 -0.84
C GLY A 107 -2.19 5.61 -0.88
N LEU A 108 -2.86 4.49 -0.57
CA LEU A 108 -4.31 4.42 -0.51
C LEU A 108 -4.88 5.25 0.65
N VAL A 109 -4.24 5.24 1.83
CA VAL A 109 -4.65 6.08 2.98
C VAL A 109 -4.55 7.58 2.65
N LEU A 110 -3.53 8.00 1.90
CA LEU A 110 -3.38 9.39 1.44
C LEU A 110 -4.36 9.75 0.32
N MET A 111 -4.66 8.83 -0.58
CA MET A 111 -5.62 9.07 -1.66
C MET A 111 -7.06 9.20 -1.16
N VAL A 112 -7.44 8.55 -0.07
CA VAL A 112 -8.81 8.63 0.49
C VAL A 112 -9.28 10.08 0.72
N PRO A 113 -8.58 10.94 1.49
CA PRO A 113 -9.01 12.33 1.68
C PRO A 113 -9.01 13.12 0.37
N ILE A 114 -8.05 12.88 -0.54
CA ILE A 114 -7.98 13.53 -1.86
C ILE A 114 -9.20 13.17 -2.72
N ILE A 115 -9.60 11.89 -2.73
CA ILE A 115 -10.81 11.41 -3.44
C ILE A 115 -12.06 12.08 -2.87
N PHE A 116 -12.18 12.21 -1.55
CA PHE A 116 -13.32 12.87 -0.90
C PHE A 116 -13.40 14.37 -1.21
N VAL A 117 -12.28 15.08 -1.13
CA VAL A 117 -12.20 16.51 -1.47
C VAL A 117 -12.57 16.70 -2.95
N MET A 118 -12.14 15.79 -3.82
CA MET A 118 -12.48 15.87 -5.24
C MET A 118 -13.91 15.52 -5.60
N ALA A 119 -14.50 14.52 -4.97
CA ALA A 119 -15.92 14.24 -5.15
C ALA A 119 -16.78 15.45 -4.76
N ARG A 120 -16.39 16.17 -3.70
CA ARG A 120 -17.06 17.39 -3.27
C ARG A 120 -16.85 18.57 -4.23
N GLN A 121 -15.63 18.79 -4.75
CA GLN A 121 -15.35 19.92 -5.66
C GLN A 121 -15.90 19.72 -7.08
N SER A 122 -15.90 18.49 -7.58
CA SER A 122 -16.34 18.18 -8.95
C SER A 122 -17.85 17.95 -9.09
N GLY A 123 -18.57 17.82 -7.96
CA GLY A 123 -20.00 17.48 -7.94
C GLY A 123 -20.32 16.09 -8.49
N GLN A 124 -19.32 15.25 -8.73
CA GLN A 124 -19.49 13.91 -9.29
C GLN A 124 -19.62 12.84 -8.20
N PRO A 125 -20.33 11.73 -8.48
CA PRO A 125 -20.46 10.61 -7.54
C PRO A 125 -19.09 10.07 -7.12
N LEU A 126 -18.90 9.87 -5.81
CA LEU A 126 -17.66 9.38 -5.20
C LEU A 126 -17.13 8.12 -5.91
N LEU A 127 -18.02 7.17 -6.22
CA LEU A 127 -17.66 5.90 -6.88
C LEU A 127 -17.01 6.09 -8.26
N LYS A 128 -17.42 7.11 -9.03
CA LYS A 128 -16.87 7.40 -10.37
C LYS A 128 -15.43 7.92 -10.32
N ILE A 129 -15.02 8.48 -9.18
CA ILE A 129 -13.67 9.01 -8.95
C ILE A 129 -12.80 7.98 -8.23
N ALA A 130 -13.39 7.26 -7.26
CA ALA A 130 -12.69 6.27 -6.45
C ALA A 130 -12.23 5.04 -7.25
N ILE A 131 -13.09 4.46 -8.10
CA ILE A 131 -12.76 3.23 -8.85
C ILE A 131 -11.51 3.41 -9.74
N PRO A 132 -11.41 4.46 -10.59
CA PRO A 132 -10.21 4.68 -11.41
C PRO A 132 -8.97 5.03 -10.57
N ALA A 133 -9.11 5.82 -9.49
CA ALA A 133 -7.99 6.16 -8.62
C ALA A 133 -7.41 4.91 -7.93
N LEU A 134 -8.28 4.03 -7.43
CA LEU A 134 -7.88 2.75 -6.84
C LEU A 134 -7.21 1.83 -7.87
N ALA A 135 -7.76 1.74 -9.09
CA ALA A 135 -7.17 0.93 -10.16
C ALA A 135 -5.79 1.45 -10.61
N GLY A 136 -5.57 2.76 -10.57
CA GLY A 136 -4.27 3.37 -10.87
C GLY A 136 -3.17 3.06 -9.84
N MET A 137 -3.54 2.78 -8.58
CA MET A 137 -2.59 2.42 -7.52
C MET A 137 -2.24 0.93 -7.49
N THR A 138 -3.07 0.05 -8.06
CA THR A 138 -2.83 -1.41 -8.03
C THR A 138 -1.77 -1.89 -9.04
N THR A 139 -0.99 -0.99 -9.62
CA THR A 139 0.14 -1.30 -10.53
C THR A 139 1.45 -1.15 -9.77
#